data_AF-A0A958J5A8-F1
#
_entry.id   AF-A0A958J5A8-F1
#
_cell.length_a   1.000
_cell.length_b   1.000
_cell.length_c   1.000
_cell.angle_alpha   90.00
_cell.angle_beta   90.00
_cell.angle_gamma   90.00
#
_symmetry.space_group_name_H-M   'P 1'
#
loop_
_entity.id
_entity.type
_entity.pdbx_description
1 polymer ?
#
loop_
_entity_poly.entity_id
_entity_poly.type
_entity_poly.pdbx_seq_one_letter_code
_entity_poly.pdbx_strand_id
1 'polypeptide(L)'
;VLAHQQQKAFSQVQQTALVECGSNGEYIGHLSLRRDTEGWQFGNEFIPITRDLPLHPEAKRLVAAYYQQINTGTAPVHEFEHPNSGEAQ
;
A
#
# COMPACT_ATOMS: atom_id res chain seq x y z
N VAL A 1 4.09 0.96 -17.35
CA VAL A 1 4.10 1.11 -15.88
C VAL A 1 2.65 1.12 -15.42
N LEU A 2 2.30 0.26 -14.45
CA LEU A 2 1.00 0.23 -13.79
C LEU A 2 1.21 0.78 -12.37
N ALA A 3 0.96 2.07 -12.22
CA ALA A 3 0.94 2.85 -10.99
C ALA A 3 0.67 4.31 -11.41
N HIS A 4 0.09 5.11 -10.51
CA HIS A 4 -0.16 6.54 -10.69
C HIS A 4 -1.30 6.91 -11.65
N GLN A 5 -2.04 5.93 -12.20
CA GLN A 5 -3.24 6.18 -13.00
C GLN A 5 -4.50 6.29 -12.13
N GLN A 6 -4.40 5.89 -10.86
CA GLN A 6 -5.48 5.85 -9.89
C GLN A 6 -6.61 4.90 -10.33
N GLN A 7 -6.24 3.77 -10.96
CA GLN A 7 -7.20 2.81 -11.52
C GLN A 7 -7.13 1.45 -10.83
N LYS A 8 -8.25 0.72 -10.86
CA LYS A 8 -8.29 -0.70 -10.51
C LYS A 8 -7.85 -1.52 -11.72
N ALA A 9 -6.63 -2.03 -11.71
CA ALA A 9 -6.06 -2.74 -12.86
C ALA A 9 -5.15 -3.90 -12.45
N PHE A 10 -5.27 -5.01 -13.18
CA PHE A 10 -4.36 -6.15 -13.10
C PHE A 10 -3.89 -6.48 -14.51
N SER A 11 -2.58 -6.68 -14.67
CA SER A 11 -2.04 -7.27 -15.89
C SER A 11 -0.82 -8.13 -15.57
N GLN A 12 -0.45 -8.98 -16.51
CA GLN A 12 0.74 -9.82 -16.42
C GLN A 12 1.59 -9.61 -17.66
N VAL A 13 2.88 -9.39 -17.46
CA VAL A 13 3.89 -9.31 -18.51
C VAL A 13 4.95 -10.36 -18.20
N GLN A 14 4.96 -11.44 -18.98
CA GLN A 14 5.84 -12.60 -18.75
C GLN A 14 5.67 -13.16 -17.32
N GLN A 15 6.73 -13.12 -16.51
CA GLN A 15 6.78 -13.62 -15.13
C GLN A 15 6.53 -12.50 -14.10
N THR A 16 6.03 -11.34 -14.54
CA THR A 16 5.77 -10.18 -13.68
C THR A 16 4.28 -9.87 -13.66
N ALA A 17 3.70 -9.89 -12.46
CA ALA A 17 2.37 -9.35 -12.22
C ALA A 17 2.45 -7.85 -11.90
N LEU A 18 1.51 -7.10 -12.45
CA LEU A 18 1.34 -5.67 -12.23
C LEU A 18 -0.07 -5.44 -11.66
N VAL A 19 -0.15 -4.84 -10.47
CA VAL A 19 -1.41 -4.60 -9.75
C VAL A 19 -1.50 -3.12 -9.37
N GLU A 20 -2.63 -2.50 -9.69
CA GLU A 20 -3.00 -1.16 -9.23
C GLU A 20 -4.36 -1.23 -8.52
N CYS A 21 -4.42 -0.73 -7.29
CA CYS A 21 -5.57 -0.89 -6.38
C CYS A 21 -6.47 0.34 -6.31
N GLY A 22 -6.50 1.16 -7.37
CA GLY A 22 -7.24 2.43 -7.37
C GLY A 22 -6.55 3.52 -6.54
N SER A 23 -7.36 4.35 -5.87
CA SER A 23 -6.95 5.52 -5.10
C SER A 23 -7.61 5.57 -3.71
N ASN A 24 -7.05 6.36 -2.79
CA ASN A 24 -7.67 6.65 -1.49
C ASN A 24 -8.00 5.41 -0.64
N GLY A 25 -7.31 4.29 -0.86
CA GLY A 25 -7.54 3.04 -0.12
C GLY A 25 -8.91 2.40 -0.42
N GLU A 26 -9.47 2.61 -1.62
CA GLU A 26 -10.78 2.05 -1.98
C GLU A 26 -10.79 0.52 -2.20
N TYR A 27 -9.65 -0.08 -2.57
CA TYR A 27 -9.48 -1.53 -2.70
C TYR A 27 -8.20 -2.02 -2.01
N ILE A 28 -8.27 -3.23 -1.48
CA ILE A 28 -7.10 -4.05 -1.14
C ILE A 28 -6.85 -5.00 -2.32
N GLY A 29 -5.63 -4.99 -2.86
CA GLY A 29 -5.20 -5.99 -3.84
C GLY A 29 -4.74 -7.25 -3.14
N HIS A 30 -5.37 -8.38 -3.45
CA HIS A 30 -4.99 -9.70 -2.95
C HIS A 30 -4.40 -10.52 -4.10
N LEU A 31 -3.07 -10.45 -4.22
CA LEU A 31 -2.31 -11.20 -5.21
C LEU A 31 -2.00 -12.60 -4.70
N SER A 32 -2.54 -13.62 -5.37
CA SER A 32 -2.21 -15.02 -5.19
C SER A 32 -1.13 -15.44 -6.18
N LEU A 33 -0.12 -16.15 -5.68
CA LEU A 33 0.98 -16.68 -6.49
C LEU A 33 1.02 -18.20 -6.34
N ARG A 34 1.06 -18.92 -7.46
CA ARG A 34 1.28 -20.36 -7.50
C ARG A 34 2.42 -20.67 -8.44
N ARG A 35 3.32 -21.57 -8.04
CA ARG A 35 4.36 -22.10 -8.94
C ARG A 35 3.95 -23.46 -9.47
N ASP A 36 4.06 -23.67 -10.78
CA ASP A 36 3.92 -24.97 -11.43
C ASP A 36 5.18 -25.30 -12.27
N THR A 37 5.10 -26.33 -13.10
CA THR A 37 6.21 -26.77 -13.96
C THR A 37 6.54 -25.79 -15.09
N GLU A 38 5.62 -24.89 -15.43
CA GLU A 38 5.75 -23.95 -16.55
C GLU A 38 6.14 -22.54 -16.07
N GLY A 39 5.92 -22.22 -14.79
CA GLY A 39 6.40 -20.98 -14.17
C GLY A 39 5.55 -20.50 -13.01
N TRP A 40 5.53 -19.17 -12.81
CA TRP A 40 4.63 -18.52 -11.86
C TRP A 40 3.29 -18.22 -12.52
N GLN A 41 2.23 -18.61 -11.82
CA GLN A 41 0.85 -18.26 -12.12
C GLN A 41 0.39 -17.22 -11.10
N PHE A 42 -0.23 -16.16 -11.61
CA PHE A 42 -0.71 -15.05 -10.80
C PHE A 42 -2.23 -14.96 -10.89
N GLY A 43 -2.89 -14.79 -9.75
CA GLY A 43 -4.29 -14.40 -9.67
C GLY A 43 -4.42 -13.18 -8.78
N ASN A 44 -5.32 -12.26 -9.09
CA ASN A 44 -5.56 -11.09 -8.26
C ASN A 44 -7.05 -10.90 -7.99
N GLU A 45 -7.39 -10.72 -6.72
CA GLU A 45 -8.70 -10.28 -6.29
C GLU A 45 -8.63 -8.84 -5.79
N PHE A 46 -9.58 -8.01 -6.19
CA PHE A 46 -9.74 -6.65 -5.65
C PHE A 46 -10.83 -6.67 -4.59
N ILE A 47 -10.42 -6.60 -3.32
CA ILE A 47 -11.34 -6.61 -2.18
C ILE A 47 -11.75 -5.16 -1.89
N PRO A 48 -13.03 -4.79 -2.09
CA PRO A 48 -13.46 -3.41 -1.96
C PRO A 48 -13.63 -3.03 -0.48
N ILE A 49 -13.10 -1.88 -0.07
CA ILE A 49 -13.27 -1.34 1.29
C ILE A 49 -14.61 -0.60 1.33
N THR A 50 -15.69 -1.37 1.45
CA THR A 50 -17.09 -0.90 1.34
C THR A 50 -17.79 -0.66 2.67
N ARG A 51 -17.14 -0.99 3.78
CA ARG A 51 -17.71 -0.92 5.13
C ARG A 51 -16.68 -0.44 6.13
N ASP A 52 -17.17 0.08 7.26
CA ASP A 52 -16.38 0.28 8.46
C ASP A 52 -15.84 -1.06 8.94
N LEU A 53 -14.63 -1.38 8.53
CA LEU A 53 -13.88 -2.48 9.10
C LEU A 53 -13.47 -2.08 10.53
N PRO A 54 -13.46 -3.03 11.49
CA PRO A 54 -12.96 -2.74 12.82
C PRO A 54 -11.52 -2.20 12.69
N LEU A 55 -11.35 -0.93 13.06
CA LEU A 55 -10.07 -0.27 12.98
C LEU A 55 -9.11 -0.88 14.00
N HIS A 56 -7.89 -1.16 13.56
CA HIS A 56 -6.85 -1.64 14.47
C HIS A 56 -6.62 -0.58 15.58
N PRO A 57 -6.70 -0.96 16.87
CA PRO A 57 -6.68 0.01 17.97
C PRO A 57 -5.45 0.93 17.94
N GLU A 58 -4.29 0.38 17.57
CA GLU A 58 -3.04 1.15 17.49
C GLU A 58 -3.04 2.15 16.33
N ALA A 59 -3.56 1.76 15.15
CA ALA A 59 -3.67 2.68 14.02
C ALA A 59 -4.60 3.85 14.37
N LYS A 60 -5.72 3.56 15.06
CA LYS A 60 -6.64 4.57 15.57
C LYS A 60 -5.95 5.54 16.54
N ARG A 61 -5.13 5.01 17.48
CA ARG A 61 -4.37 5.82 18.45
C ARG A 61 -3.37 6.75 17.76
N LEU A 62 -2.59 6.23 16.81
CA LEU A 62 -1.58 7.00 16.07
C LEU A 62 -2.21 8.11 15.23
N VAL A 63 -3.27 7.80 14.49
CA VAL A 63 -4.01 8.80 13.68
C VAL A 63 -4.60 9.88 14.57
N ALA A 64 -5.20 9.52 15.70
CA ALA A 64 -5.75 10.50 16.65
C ALA A 64 -4.66 11.42 17.22
N ALA A 65 -3.50 10.89 17.60
CA ALA A 65 -2.38 11.69 18.10
C ALA A 65 -1.84 12.66 17.04
N TYR A 66 -1.72 12.22 15.77
CA TYR A 66 -1.29 13.05 14.66
C TYR A 66 -2.23 14.26 14.45
N TYR A 67 -3.55 14.02 14.41
CA TYR A 67 -4.51 15.11 14.22
C TYR A 67 -4.62 16.04 15.45
N GLN A 68 -4.39 15.55 16.66
CA GLN A 68 -4.32 16.41 17.85
C GLN A 68 -3.13 17.40 17.76
N GLN A 69 -1.96 16.94 17.32
CA GLN A 69 -0.76 17.79 17.18
C GLN A 69 -0.93 18.88 16.10
N ILE A 70 -1.56 18.53 14.97
CA ILE A 70 -1.85 19.50 13.92
C ILE A 70 -2.80 20.60 14.41
N ASN A 71 -3.83 20.22 15.17
CA ASN A 71 -4.80 21.16 15.70
C ASN A 71 -4.25 22.04 16.84
N THR A 72 -3.10 21.69 17.44
CA THR A 72 -2.38 22.53 18.40
C THR A 72 -1.31 23.42 17.77
N GLY A 73 -1.20 23.45 16.43
CA GLY A 73 -0.22 24.27 15.70
C GLY A 73 1.23 23.82 15.87
N THR A 74 1.45 22.60 16.37
CA THR A 74 2.79 22.03 16.59
C THR A 74 3.04 21.02 15.47
N ALA A 75 3.82 21.40 14.45
CA ALA A 75 4.13 20.51 13.34
C ALA A 75 4.83 19.24 13.85
N PRO A 76 4.46 18.04 13.34
CA PRO A 76 5.09 16.80 13.78
C PRO A 76 6.54 16.73 13.27
N VAL A 77 7.50 16.77 14.18
CA VAL A 77 8.90 16.42 13.89
C VAL A 77 9.01 14.90 14.02
N HIS A 78 8.87 14.19 12.90
CA HIS A 78 9.39 12.83 12.80
C HIS A 78 10.70 12.90 12.01
N GLU A 79 11.82 12.96 12.73
CA GLU A 79 13.11 12.55 12.17
C GLU A 79 13.02 11.04 11.93
N PHE A 80 12.75 10.66 10.68
CA PHE A 80 13.15 9.35 10.21
C PHE A 80 14.67 9.40 10.01
N GLU A 81 15.43 8.95 11.01
CA GLU A 81 16.83 8.63 10.80
C GLU A 81 16.90 7.51 9.75
N HIS A 82 17.27 7.88 8.52
CA HIS A 82 17.77 6.92 7.54
C HIS A 82 19.25 6.67 7.86
N PRO A 83 19.66 5.50 8.36
CA PRO A 83 21.07 5.17 8.39
C PRO A 83 21.55 4.96 6.94
N ASN A 84 22.22 5.98 6.41
CA ASN A 84 23.15 5.99 5.28
C ASN A 84 22.73 5.27 3.99
N SER A 85 22.23 6.07 3.04
CA SER A 85 22.56 5.91 1.62
C SER A 85 24.07 6.12 1.44
N GLY A 86 24.84 5.04 1.57
CA GLY A 86 26.23 5.02 1.10
C GLY A 86 26.23 5.08 -0.42
N GLU A 87 26.59 6.24 -0.96
CA GLU A 87 26.97 6.41 -2.37
C GLU A 87 28.19 5.51 -2.64
N ALA A 88 28.04 4.54 -3.54
CA ALA A 88 29.17 3.91 -4.20
C ALA A 88 29.38 4.65 -5.53
N GLN A 89 30.46 5.44 -5.59
CA GLN A 89 31.08 5.89 -6.84
C GLN A 89 31.88 4.75 -7.47
#